data_AF-A0A9Q0ZTF5-F1
#
_entry.id   AF-A0A9Q0ZTF5-F1
#
_cell.length_a   1.000
_cell.length_b   1.000
_cell.length_c   1.000
_cell.angle_alpha   90.00
_cell.angle_beta   90.00
_cell.angle_gamma   90.00
#
_symmetry.space_group_name_H-M   'P 1'
#
loop_
_entity.id
_entity.type
_entity.pdbx_description
1 polymer ?
#
loop_
_entity_poly.entity_id
_entity_poly.type
_entity_poly.pdbx_seq_one_letter_code
_entity_poly.pdbx_strand_id
1 'polypeptide(L)'
;MDNNNKPCSSNKIIKTSDGCEIVLELSKNDPFFDKKKNLLHSKGFDIREQVQFNRSSCPDAIATILERILQIARIIHLEEVELYFGKVNGCSLFEYWSPKNEVETLNSVLSLINSYSSCERQNEVNFLQTLQDEVFRRIQEFTDKNKVESRIDKSCSCDKEKCLVKWGESNGVKTSLKIACVEGAGRGAIATKDLKVGDIALEIPVSTIISEEHVHKSDMHHILEKIEGLTSETMLLLWSMKERHNCTSKFKIYFDTLPEEFKTGLSFGVDAIMALDGTLLLEEIIQAKEHLRVQYDELVPPLCKNYPDVFLPELYTWEQFLWACELWYSNSMKVMFVDGKLRTCLIPIAGFLNHSLYPHIVHYGKVDSATNTLKFPLARPCCFGEQCYLSYGNFSSSHLITFYGFMPQGDNPCDVIPLGNLLCSPLPPRHPTKEKL
;
A
#
# COMPACT_ATOMS: atom_id res chain seq x y z
N MET A 1 -9.57 7.12 0.18
CA MET A 1 -10.32 5.86 0.05
C MET A 1 -9.29 4.77 -0.12
N ASP A 2 -9.03 3.96 0.90
CA ASP A 2 -8.10 2.81 0.80
C ASP A 2 -8.83 1.58 1.31
N ASN A 3 -9.31 0.77 0.38
CA ASN A 3 -10.17 -0.37 0.64
C ASN A 3 -9.32 -1.64 0.77
N ASN A 4 -8.44 -1.69 1.78
CA ASN A 4 -7.69 -2.92 2.11
C ASN A 4 -8.47 -3.89 3.00
N ASN A 5 -9.77 -3.67 3.21
CA ASN A 5 -10.67 -4.66 3.80
C ASN A 5 -11.10 -5.68 2.73
N LYS A 6 -10.23 -6.63 2.40
CA LYS A 6 -10.72 -7.89 1.82
C LYS A 6 -11.43 -8.69 2.93
N PRO A 7 -12.74 -8.96 2.80
CA PRO A 7 -13.43 -9.82 3.75
C PRO A 7 -12.81 -11.22 3.69
N CYS A 8 -12.87 -11.91 4.83
CA CYS A 8 -12.47 -13.31 4.99
C CYS A 8 -12.89 -14.11 3.75
N SER A 9 -11.92 -14.66 3.02
CA SER A 9 -12.16 -15.32 1.75
C SER A 9 -13.15 -16.47 1.95
N SER A 10 -14.30 -16.43 1.26
CA SER A 10 -15.22 -17.57 1.19
C SER A 10 -14.70 -18.66 0.25
N ASN A 11 -13.55 -18.43 -0.39
CA ASN A 11 -12.88 -19.43 -1.20
C ASN A 11 -12.39 -20.56 -0.30
N LYS A 12 -12.66 -21.79 -0.71
CA LYS A 12 -12.30 -22.98 0.08
C LYS A 12 -12.13 -24.17 -0.83
N ILE A 13 -11.33 -25.13 -0.36
CA ILE A 13 -11.20 -26.44 -0.99
C ILE A 13 -12.12 -27.41 -0.24
N ILE A 14 -13.01 -28.08 -0.96
CA ILE A 14 -13.95 -29.06 -0.43
C ILE A 14 -13.56 -30.44 -0.97
N LYS A 15 -13.54 -31.45 -0.09
CA LYS A 15 -13.30 -32.83 -0.49
C LYS A 15 -14.59 -33.46 -1.05
N THR A 16 -14.48 -34.15 -2.18
CA THR A 16 -15.59 -34.89 -2.80
C THR A 16 -15.29 -36.39 -2.84
N SER A 17 -16.26 -37.22 -3.26
CA SER A 17 -16.09 -38.68 -3.36
C SER A 17 -14.94 -39.08 -4.29
N ASP A 18 -14.73 -38.33 -5.36
CA ASP A 18 -13.84 -38.67 -6.48
C ASP A 18 -12.63 -37.72 -6.63
N GLY A 19 -12.49 -36.72 -5.74
CA GLY A 19 -11.40 -35.75 -5.78
C GLY A 19 -11.62 -34.55 -4.83
N CYS A 20 -11.32 -33.35 -5.30
CA CYS A 20 -11.65 -32.11 -4.58
C CYS A 20 -12.28 -31.08 -5.50
N GLU A 21 -12.84 -30.06 -4.87
CA GLU A 21 -13.49 -28.92 -5.51
C GLU A 21 -12.93 -27.63 -4.93
N ILE A 22 -12.43 -26.75 -5.80
CA ILE A 22 -12.05 -25.39 -5.41
C ILE A 22 -13.25 -24.48 -5.66
N VAL A 23 -13.74 -23.86 -4.60
CA VAL A 23 -14.80 -22.86 -4.68
C VAL A 23 -14.16 -21.48 -4.70
N LEU A 24 -14.47 -20.70 -5.72
CA LEU A 24 -14.09 -19.28 -5.85
C LEU A 24 -15.37 -18.44 -5.84
N GLU A 25 -15.44 -17.44 -4.97
CA GLU A 25 -16.64 -16.63 -4.82
C GLU A 25 -16.31 -15.14 -4.75
N LEU A 26 -17.01 -14.36 -5.58
CA LEU A 26 -16.99 -12.90 -5.50
C LEU A 26 -17.81 -12.44 -4.30
N SER A 27 -17.18 -11.73 -3.37
CA SER A 27 -17.84 -11.24 -2.16
C SER A 27 -18.95 -10.24 -2.47
N LYS A 28 -20.13 -10.42 -1.88
CA LYS A 28 -21.25 -9.46 -1.98
C LYS A 28 -20.95 -8.08 -1.41
N ASN A 29 -19.93 -7.98 -0.55
CA ASN A 29 -19.48 -6.71 0.03
C ASN A 29 -18.40 -6.03 -0.82
N ASP A 30 -18.04 -6.58 -1.98
CA ASP A 30 -17.10 -5.96 -2.89
C ASP A 30 -17.69 -4.65 -3.43
N PRO A 31 -16.97 -3.50 -3.35
CA PRO A 31 -17.47 -2.21 -3.80
C PRO A 31 -17.79 -2.18 -5.30
N PHE A 32 -17.22 -3.09 -6.09
CA PHE A 32 -17.40 -3.21 -7.53
C PHE A 32 -18.14 -4.49 -7.92
N PHE A 33 -18.92 -5.06 -6.99
CA PHE A 33 -19.62 -6.34 -7.16
C PHE A 33 -20.34 -6.46 -8.51
N ASP A 34 -21.19 -5.49 -8.87
CA ASP A 34 -22.00 -5.56 -10.09
C ASP A 34 -21.14 -5.56 -11.36
N LYS A 35 -20.08 -4.75 -11.40
CA LYS A 35 -19.15 -4.70 -12.55
C LYS A 35 -18.39 -6.01 -12.69
N LYS A 36 -17.82 -6.52 -11.59
CA LYS A 36 -17.07 -7.78 -11.57
C LYS A 36 -17.98 -8.97 -11.88
N LYS A 37 -19.21 -9.00 -11.36
CA LYS A 37 -20.23 -10.00 -11.68
C LYS A 37 -20.53 -10.05 -13.17
N ASN A 38 -20.79 -8.89 -13.80
CA ASN A 38 -21.07 -8.83 -15.23
C ASN A 38 -19.87 -9.32 -16.05
N LEU A 39 -18.65 -8.99 -15.62
CA LEU A 39 -17.42 -9.47 -16.27
C LEU A 39 -17.25 -10.99 -16.13
N LEU A 40 -17.47 -11.56 -14.95
CA LEU A 40 -17.48 -13.02 -14.73
C LEU A 40 -18.47 -13.70 -15.68
N HIS A 41 -19.71 -13.23 -15.72
CA HIS A 41 -20.74 -13.79 -16.61
C HIS A 41 -20.38 -13.67 -18.08
N SER A 42 -19.78 -12.56 -18.51
CA SER A 42 -19.32 -12.39 -19.91
C SER A 42 -18.22 -13.38 -20.31
N LYS A 43 -17.48 -13.89 -19.33
CA LYS A 43 -16.42 -14.90 -19.49
C LYS A 43 -16.94 -16.33 -19.25
N GLY A 44 -18.24 -16.51 -19.00
CA GLY A 44 -18.86 -17.81 -18.77
C GLY A 44 -18.69 -18.34 -17.35
N PHE A 45 -18.44 -17.47 -16.37
CA PHE A 45 -18.33 -17.80 -14.96
C PHE A 45 -19.51 -17.26 -14.14
N ASP A 46 -19.90 -17.98 -13.10
CA ASP A 46 -20.84 -17.57 -12.07
C ASP A 46 -20.14 -16.78 -10.94
N ILE A 47 -20.96 -16.14 -10.09
CA ILE A 47 -20.48 -15.42 -8.89
C ILE A 47 -19.78 -16.37 -7.92
N ARG A 48 -20.24 -17.61 -7.87
CA ARG A 48 -19.70 -18.70 -7.05
C ARG A 48 -19.39 -19.87 -7.96
N GLU A 49 -18.15 -19.94 -8.40
CA GLU A 49 -17.65 -20.96 -9.30
C GLU A 49 -17.11 -22.16 -8.52
N GLN A 50 -17.43 -23.35 -9.01
CA GLN A 50 -16.99 -24.62 -8.47
C GLN A 50 -16.11 -25.32 -9.50
N VAL A 51 -14.81 -25.39 -9.22
CA VAL A 51 -13.84 -26.03 -10.10
C VAL A 51 -13.52 -27.41 -9.55
N GLN A 52 -14.14 -28.44 -10.13
CA GLN A 52 -13.92 -29.83 -9.76
C GLN A 52 -12.67 -30.40 -10.42
N PHE A 53 -12.00 -31.30 -9.71
CA PHE A 53 -10.89 -32.06 -10.27
C PHE A 53 -10.76 -33.45 -9.65
N ASN A 54 -10.28 -34.39 -10.47
CA ASN A 54 -10.22 -35.80 -10.15
C ASN A 54 -8.77 -36.24 -9.88
N ARG A 55 -8.61 -37.34 -9.12
CA ARG A 55 -7.29 -37.89 -8.75
C ARG A 55 -6.42 -38.37 -9.92
N SER A 56 -6.99 -38.52 -11.11
CA SER A 56 -6.33 -39.04 -12.32
C SER A 56 -5.94 -37.97 -13.35
N SER A 57 -6.09 -36.68 -13.04
CA SER A 57 -5.78 -35.59 -13.98
C SER A 57 -4.31 -35.62 -14.42
N CYS A 58 -4.07 -35.61 -15.73
CA CYS A 58 -2.73 -35.44 -16.29
C CYS A 58 -2.22 -33.98 -16.10
N PRO A 59 -0.90 -33.72 -16.19
CA PRO A 59 -0.33 -32.38 -16.02
C PRO A 59 -1.00 -31.28 -16.87
N ASP A 60 -1.36 -31.59 -18.13
CA ASP A 60 -2.04 -30.64 -19.02
C ASP A 60 -3.44 -30.25 -18.52
N ALA A 61 -4.15 -31.18 -17.88
CA ALA A 61 -5.43 -30.90 -17.24
C ALA A 61 -5.24 -30.01 -16.01
N ILE A 62 -4.16 -30.17 -15.24
CA ILE A 62 -3.82 -29.30 -14.10
C ILE A 62 -3.56 -27.87 -14.56
N ALA A 63 -2.78 -27.69 -15.63
CA ALA A 63 -2.49 -26.37 -16.18
C ALA A 63 -3.78 -25.67 -16.66
N THR A 64 -4.70 -26.41 -17.29
CA THR A 64 -6.00 -25.89 -17.73
C THR A 64 -6.88 -25.49 -16.54
N ILE A 65 -6.93 -26.32 -15.50
CA ILE A 65 -7.67 -26.03 -14.25
C ILE A 65 -7.10 -24.79 -13.57
N LEU A 66 -5.78 -24.69 -13.46
CA LEU A 66 -5.13 -23.54 -12.87
C LEU A 66 -5.45 -22.28 -13.66
N GLU A 67 -5.39 -22.31 -14.99
CA GLU A 67 -5.69 -21.12 -15.80
C GLU A 67 -7.13 -20.65 -15.59
N ARG A 68 -8.09 -21.59 -15.47
CA ARG A 68 -9.47 -21.24 -15.12
C ARG A 68 -9.57 -20.59 -13.73
N ILE A 69 -8.87 -21.13 -12.73
CA ILE A 69 -8.81 -20.55 -11.37
C ILE A 69 -8.21 -19.14 -11.41
N LEU A 70 -7.11 -18.96 -12.14
CA LEU A 70 -6.42 -17.67 -12.26
C LEU A 70 -7.29 -16.63 -12.97
N GLN A 71 -8.02 -17.00 -14.03
CA GLN A 71 -8.95 -16.09 -14.71
C GLN A 71 -10.04 -15.56 -13.76
N ILE A 72 -10.65 -16.44 -12.97
CA ILE A 72 -11.67 -16.04 -11.99
C ILE A 72 -11.05 -15.16 -10.90
N ALA A 73 -9.89 -15.56 -10.36
CA ALA A 73 -9.21 -14.82 -9.30
C ALA A 73 -8.75 -13.42 -9.75
N ARG A 74 -8.23 -13.28 -10.98
CA ARG A 74 -7.86 -11.97 -11.57
C ARG A 74 -9.05 -11.02 -11.60
N ILE A 75 -10.22 -11.49 -12.02
CA ILE A 75 -11.46 -10.71 -12.04
C ILE A 75 -11.91 -10.32 -10.64
N ILE A 76 -11.84 -11.25 -9.68
CA ILE A 76 -12.17 -10.98 -8.26
C ILE A 76 -11.28 -9.87 -7.69
N HIS A 77 -9.99 -9.87 -8.04
CA HIS A 77 -9.01 -8.91 -7.53
C HIS A 77 -8.89 -7.61 -8.33
N LEU A 78 -9.72 -7.40 -9.36
CA LEU A 78 -9.72 -6.17 -10.12
C LEU A 78 -10.03 -4.94 -9.24
N GLU A 79 -9.28 -3.88 -9.47
CA GLU A 79 -9.49 -2.57 -8.82
C GLU A 79 -10.23 -1.59 -9.74
N GLU A 80 -10.64 -0.43 -9.23
CA GLU A 80 -11.46 0.53 -9.99
C GLU A 80 -10.85 0.94 -11.34
N VAL A 81 -9.58 1.33 -11.33
CA VAL A 81 -8.84 1.77 -12.53
C VAL A 81 -8.74 0.62 -13.52
N GLU A 82 -8.44 -0.60 -13.04
CA GLU A 82 -8.38 -1.79 -13.87
C GLU A 82 -9.75 -2.18 -14.42
N LEU A 83 -10.84 -1.96 -13.69
CA LEU A 83 -12.21 -2.18 -14.20
C LEU A 83 -12.61 -1.13 -15.23
N TYR A 84 -12.12 0.09 -15.09
CA TYR A 84 -12.44 1.20 -15.99
C TYR A 84 -11.70 1.04 -17.32
N PHE A 85 -10.39 0.79 -17.28
CA PHE A 85 -9.54 0.65 -18.47
C PHE A 85 -9.42 -0.79 -18.98
N GLY A 86 -9.61 -1.78 -18.11
CA GLY A 86 -9.73 -3.18 -18.47
C GLY A 86 -10.99 -3.35 -19.31
N LYS A 87 -10.79 -3.79 -20.55
CA LYS A 87 -11.82 -3.74 -21.60
C LYS A 87 -13.02 -4.60 -21.24
N VAL A 88 -14.12 -3.96 -20.87
CA VAL A 88 -15.46 -4.56 -20.85
C VAL A 88 -15.99 -4.81 -22.28
N ASN A 89 -15.40 -4.17 -23.31
CA ASN A 89 -15.89 -4.19 -24.69
C ASN A 89 -14.86 -4.70 -25.71
N GLY A 90 -14.83 -6.01 -25.95
CA GLY A 90 -14.65 -6.74 -27.23
C GLY A 90 -13.53 -6.43 -28.27
N CYS A 91 -12.77 -5.33 -28.20
CA CYS A 91 -11.96 -4.85 -29.33
C CYS A 91 -10.43 -4.83 -29.10
N SER A 92 -9.86 -5.69 -28.26
CA SER A 92 -8.43 -6.03 -28.42
C SER A 92 -8.04 -7.42 -27.97
N LEU A 93 -6.98 -7.92 -28.60
CA LEU A 93 -6.37 -9.23 -28.42
C LEU A 93 -5.65 -9.48 -27.07
N PHE A 94 -5.59 -8.51 -26.15
CA PHE A 94 -4.85 -8.64 -24.88
C PHE A 94 -5.70 -8.25 -23.67
N GLU A 95 -5.85 -9.18 -22.72
CA GLU A 95 -6.34 -8.92 -21.37
C GLU A 95 -5.23 -8.22 -20.58
N TYR A 96 -5.49 -7.02 -20.06
CA TYR A 96 -4.50 -6.26 -19.29
C TYR A 96 -4.83 -6.34 -17.81
N TRP A 97 -3.91 -6.90 -17.02
CA TRP A 97 -3.97 -6.97 -15.56
C TRP A 97 -2.73 -6.26 -15.02
N SER A 98 -2.85 -5.47 -13.95
CA SER A 98 -1.66 -4.84 -13.36
C SER A 98 -0.74 -5.90 -12.76
N PRO A 99 0.57 -5.61 -12.63
CA PRO A 99 1.48 -6.54 -11.98
C PRO A 99 1.09 -6.82 -10.52
N LYS A 100 0.48 -5.85 -9.84
CA LYS A 100 -0.09 -6.02 -8.50
C LYS A 100 -1.24 -7.04 -8.51
N ASN A 101 -2.18 -6.94 -9.45
CA ASN A 101 -3.28 -7.90 -9.60
C ASN A 101 -2.76 -9.33 -9.83
N GLU A 102 -1.73 -9.49 -10.67
CA GLU A 102 -1.14 -10.81 -10.91
C GLU A 102 -0.51 -11.41 -9.65
N VAL A 103 0.28 -10.62 -8.91
CA VAL A 103 0.88 -11.05 -7.63
C VAL A 103 -0.21 -11.41 -6.61
N GLU A 104 -1.23 -10.57 -6.48
CA GLU A 104 -2.37 -10.77 -5.58
C GLU A 104 -3.14 -12.07 -5.92
N THR A 105 -3.38 -12.29 -7.22
CA THR A 105 -4.04 -13.49 -7.75
C THR A 105 -3.27 -14.74 -7.36
N LEU A 106 -1.99 -14.81 -7.73
CA LEU A 106 -1.14 -15.98 -7.48
C LEU A 106 -1.04 -16.30 -5.98
N ASN A 107 -0.89 -15.26 -5.14
CA ASN A 107 -0.81 -15.44 -3.68
C ASN A 107 -2.13 -15.87 -3.06
N SER A 108 -3.27 -15.36 -3.54
CA SER A 108 -4.58 -15.78 -3.06
C SER A 108 -4.84 -17.27 -3.34
N VAL A 109 -4.44 -17.75 -4.52
CA VAL A 109 -4.54 -19.17 -4.89
C VAL A 109 -3.57 -20.01 -4.07
N LEU A 110 -2.32 -19.57 -3.90
CA LEU A 110 -1.34 -20.27 -3.07
C LEU A 110 -1.79 -20.37 -1.61
N SER A 111 -2.34 -19.29 -1.05
CA SER A 111 -2.89 -19.26 0.30
C SER A 111 -4.06 -20.23 0.46
N LEU A 112 -4.96 -20.27 -0.53
CA LEU A 112 -6.07 -21.21 -0.58
C LEU A 112 -5.58 -22.66 -0.54
N ILE A 113 -4.57 -23.01 -1.36
CA ILE A 113 -3.97 -24.35 -1.38
C ILE A 113 -3.29 -24.66 -0.02
N ASN A 114 -2.55 -23.71 0.55
CA ASN A 114 -1.83 -23.90 1.81
C ASN A 114 -2.74 -24.05 3.03
N SER A 115 -3.93 -23.43 3.00
CA SER A 115 -4.93 -23.56 4.07
C SER A 115 -5.59 -24.94 4.14
N TYR A 116 -5.39 -25.79 3.12
CA TYR A 116 -5.89 -27.15 3.10
C TYR A 116 -5.04 -28.07 4.00
N SER A 117 -5.68 -28.68 5.01
CA SER A 117 -5.05 -29.35 6.16
C SER A 117 -4.01 -30.41 5.81
N SER A 118 -2.90 -30.45 6.55
CA SER A 118 -1.82 -31.46 6.40
C SER A 118 -2.25 -32.91 6.66
N CYS A 119 -3.30 -33.14 7.47
CA CYS A 119 -3.84 -34.48 7.74
C CYS A 119 -4.68 -35.04 6.58
N GLU A 120 -5.23 -34.18 5.72
CA GLU A 120 -6.03 -34.56 4.54
C GLU A 120 -5.17 -34.79 3.30
N ARG A 121 -3.92 -34.27 3.31
CA ARG A 121 -2.99 -34.39 2.19
C ARG A 121 -2.63 -35.84 1.86
N GLN A 122 -2.57 -36.77 2.82
CA GLN A 122 -1.98 -38.11 2.61
C GLN A 122 -2.54 -38.95 1.44
N ASN A 123 -3.79 -38.71 0.99
CA ASN A 123 -4.38 -39.40 -0.17
C ASN A 123 -4.51 -38.54 -1.44
N GLU A 124 -4.22 -37.23 -1.36
CA GLU A 124 -4.39 -36.23 -2.43
C GLU A 124 -3.09 -35.42 -2.69
N VAL A 125 -1.98 -35.87 -2.10
CA VAL A 125 -0.67 -35.19 -2.06
C VAL A 125 -0.22 -34.76 -3.46
N ASN A 126 -0.36 -35.62 -4.47
CA ASN A 126 0.30 -35.41 -5.75
C ASN A 126 -0.29 -34.24 -6.54
N PHE A 127 -1.61 -34.06 -6.58
CA PHE A 127 -2.22 -32.99 -7.37
C PHE A 127 -2.08 -31.63 -6.70
N LEU A 128 -2.43 -31.50 -5.41
CA LEU A 128 -2.32 -30.20 -4.73
C LEU A 128 -0.87 -29.73 -4.66
N GLN A 129 0.08 -30.68 -4.53
CA GLN A 129 1.50 -30.37 -4.67
C GLN A 129 1.83 -29.91 -6.09
N THR A 130 1.36 -30.60 -7.13
CA THR A 130 1.60 -30.17 -8.52
C THR A 130 0.98 -28.79 -8.83
N LEU A 131 -0.23 -28.52 -8.33
CA LEU A 131 -0.89 -27.22 -8.47
C LEU A 131 -0.11 -26.13 -7.73
N GLN A 132 0.34 -26.42 -6.51
CA GLN A 132 1.21 -25.53 -5.74
C GLN A 132 2.53 -25.25 -6.48
N ASP A 133 3.18 -26.28 -7.02
CA ASP A 133 4.44 -26.18 -7.75
C ASP A 133 4.27 -25.34 -9.03
N GLU A 134 3.16 -25.52 -9.74
CA GLU A 134 2.81 -24.71 -10.91
C GLU A 134 2.53 -23.25 -10.54
N VAL A 135 1.83 -22.97 -9.42
CA VAL A 135 1.64 -21.60 -8.93
C VAL A 135 2.99 -20.96 -8.57
N PHE A 136 3.88 -21.70 -7.88
CA PHE A 136 5.24 -21.23 -7.59
C PHE A 136 6.04 -20.95 -8.87
N ARG A 137 5.90 -21.81 -9.89
CA ARG A 137 6.52 -21.61 -11.20
C ARG A 137 6.06 -20.29 -11.83
N ARG A 138 4.76 -19.98 -11.82
CA ARG A 138 4.21 -18.70 -12.31
C ARG A 138 4.73 -17.50 -11.52
N ILE A 139 4.83 -17.62 -10.20
CA ILE A 139 5.42 -16.56 -9.35
C ILE A 139 6.89 -16.33 -9.73
N GLN A 140 7.65 -17.39 -9.96
CA GLN A 140 9.05 -17.29 -10.37
C GLN A 140 9.17 -16.64 -11.77
N GLU A 141 8.38 -17.06 -12.74
CA GLU A 141 8.34 -16.45 -14.08
C GLU A 141 7.99 -14.95 -14.01
N PHE A 142 7.00 -14.59 -13.20
CA PHE A 142 6.65 -13.19 -12.95
C PHE A 142 7.82 -12.43 -12.31
N THR A 143 8.51 -13.03 -11.35
CA THR A 143 9.65 -12.42 -10.66
C THR A 143 10.82 -12.19 -11.61
N ASP A 144 11.17 -13.18 -12.42
CA ASP A 144 12.29 -13.11 -13.37
C ASP A 144 12.01 -12.08 -14.46
N LYS A 145 10.77 -12.00 -14.96
CA LYS A 145 10.35 -11.03 -15.98
C LYS A 145 10.38 -9.59 -15.48
N ASN A 146 10.10 -9.37 -14.20
CA ASN A 146 9.89 -8.04 -13.62
C ASN A 146 10.98 -7.66 -12.60
N LYS A 147 12.16 -8.26 -12.71
CA LYS A 147 13.28 -7.97 -11.81
C LYS A 147 13.76 -6.54 -12.01
N VAL A 148 13.79 -5.77 -10.92
CA VAL A 148 14.30 -4.40 -10.92
C VAL A 148 15.73 -4.40 -10.39
N GLU A 149 16.69 -4.07 -11.25
CA GLU A 149 18.08 -3.93 -10.81
C GLU A 149 18.25 -2.67 -9.96
N SER A 150 18.55 -2.86 -8.67
CA SER A 150 18.90 -1.78 -7.76
C SER A 150 20.42 -1.75 -7.54
N ARG A 151 21.03 -0.57 -7.68
CA ARG A 151 22.44 -0.35 -7.35
C ARG A 151 22.56 0.35 -6.00
N ILE A 152 23.37 -0.22 -5.12
CA ILE A 152 23.67 0.39 -3.82
C ILE A 152 24.64 1.54 -4.05
N ASP A 153 24.23 2.75 -3.67
CA ASP A 153 25.09 3.92 -3.65
C ASP A 153 26.01 3.86 -2.42
N LYS A 154 27.29 3.60 -2.68
CA LYS A 154 28.32 3.48 -1.62
C LYS A 154 28.83 4.84 -1.12
N SER A 155 28.47 5.94 -1.78
CA SER A 155 28.91 7.29 -1.37
C SER A 155 28.11 7.84 -0.17
N CYS A 156 26.94 7.27 0.07
CA CYS A 156 25.98 7.70 1.09
C CYS A 156 26.06 6.83 2.35
N SER A 157 26.06 7.45 3.54
CA SER A 157 26.06 6.75 4.83
C SER A 157 24.64 6.52 5.34
N CYS A 158 24.40 5.33 5.93
CA CYS A 158 23.16 4.97 6.62
C CYS A 158 23.40 4.64 8.11
N ASP A 159 24.36 5.31 8.75
CA ASP A 159 24.75 4.96 10.13
C ASP A 159 23.64 5.22 11.15
N LYS A 160 22.83 6.27 10.96
CA LYS A 160 21.66 6.55 11.81
C LYS A 160 20.60 5.46 11.66
N GLU A 161 20.34 5.02 10.43
CA GLU A 161 19.36 3.97 10.12
C GLU A 161 19.82 2.61 10.64
N LYS A 162 21.14 2.30 10.60
CA LYS A 162 21.68 1.11 11.28
C LYS A 162 21.43 1.16 12.79
N CYS A 163 21.57 2.32 13.42
CA CYS A 163 21.28 2.49 14.84
C CYS A 163 19.77 2.33 15.11
N LEU A 164 18.91 2.85 14.23
CA LEU A 164 17.47 2.66 14.31
C LEU A 164 17.07 1.17 14.20
N VAL A 165 17.68 0.41 13.28
CA VAL A 165 17.44 -1.03 13.17
C VAL A 165 17.82 -1.75 14.46
N LYS A 166 19.01 -1.47 15.02
CA LYS A 166 19.44 -2.03 16.31
C LYS A 166 18.50 -1.67 17.47
N TRP A 167 18.01 -0.43 17.50
CA TRP A 167 17.02 0.01 18.47
C TRP A 167 15.71 -0.78 18.31
N GLY A 168 15.26 -0.99 17.07
CA GLY A 168 14.09 -1.79 16.77
C GLY A 168 14.25 -3.23 17.27
N GLU A 169 15.37 -3.88 16.94
CA GLU A 169 15.69 -5.24 17.39
C GLU A 169 15.68 -5.35 18.92
N SER A 170 16.26 -4.36 19.60
CA SER A 170 16.25 -4.27 21.07
C SER A 170 14.83 -4.08 21.66
N ASN A 171 13.88 -3.60 20.86
CA ASN A 171 12.47 -3.45 21.21
C ASN A 171 11.58 -4.57 20.62
N GLY A 172 12.18 -5.66 20.13
CA GLY A 172 11.46 -6.85 19.66
C GLY A 172 11.08 -6.85 18.18
N VAL A 173 11.53 -5.86 17.38
CA VAL A 173 11.41 -5.93 15.91
C VAL A 173 12.24 -7.10 15.40
N LYS A 174 11.66 -7.93 14.53
CA LYS A 174 12.40 -8.93 13.77
C LYS A 174 12.48 -8.48 12.31
N THR A 175 13.69 -8.44 11.76
CA THR A 175 13.92 -7.98 10.39
C THR A 175 14.85 -8.94 9.67
N SER A 176 14.56 -9.19 8.39
CA SER A 176 15.51 -9.78 7.44
C SER A 176 16.08 -8.74 6.47
N LEU A 177 15.89 -7.46 6.79
CA LEU A 177 16.22 -6.30 5.96
C LEU A 177 17.23 -5.40 6.69
N LYS A 178 18.12 -4.78 5.91
CA LYS A 178 19.00 -3.68 6.34
C LYS A 178 18.69 -2.43 5.53
N ILE A 179 18.96 -1.24 6.07
CA ILE A 179 18.78 0.01 5.32
C ILE A 179 20.08 0.37 4.58
N ALA A 180 19.97 0.78 3.32
CA ALA A 180 21.08 1.24 2.49
C ALA A 180 20.62 2.37 1.56
N CYS A 181 21.57 3.15 1.03
CA CYS A 181 21.29 4.10 -0.04
C CYS A 181 21.25 3.35 -1.38
N VAL A 182 20.19 3.59 -2.14
CA VAL A 182 19.93 3.02 -3.46
C VAL A 182 19.89 4.16 -4.48
N GLU A 183 20.63 3.98 -5.57
CA GLU A 183 20.71 4.94 -6.66
C GLU A 183 19.31 5.25 -7.21
N GLY A 184 18.97 6.55 -7.30
CA GLY A 184 17.67 7.03 -7.78
C GLY A 184 16.50 6.93 -6.79
N ALA A 185 16.61 6.11 -5.74
CA ALA A 185 15.52 5.90 -4.76
C ALA A 185 15.82 6.48 -3.36
N GLY A 186 17.04 6.99 -3.12
CA GLY A 186 17.43 7.48 -1.81
C GLY A 186 17.68 6.33 -0.85
N ARG A 187 17.02 6.26 0.31
CA ARG A 187 17.21 5.15 1.26
C ARG A 187 16.18 4.07 1.00
N GLY A 188 16.60 2.81 1.10
CA GLY A 188 15.75 1.65 0.87
C GLY A 188 16.11 0.45 1.75
N ALA A 189 15.17 -0.47 1.89
CA ALA A 189 15.38 -1.71 2.64
C ALA A 189 15.88 -2.83 1.73
N ILE A 190 17.03 -3.43 2.09
CA ILE A 190 17.74 -4.46 1.32
C ILE A 190 17.68 -5.79 2.06
N ALA A 191 17.36 -6.87 1.34
CA ALA A 191 17.35 -8.21 1.91
C ALA A 191 18.76 -8.67 2.34
N THR A 192 18.83 -9.22 3.55
CA THR A 192 20.08 -9.72 4.16
C THR A 192 20.30 -11.23 3.96
N LYS A 193 19.32 -11.90 3.35
CA LYS A 193 19.31 -13.32 2.95
C LYS A 193 18.27 -13.49 1.85
N ASP A 194 18.27 -14.63 1.17
CA ASP A 194 17.18 -14.99 0.28
C ASP A 194 15.90 -15.21 1.09
N LEU A 195 14.80 -14.61 0.63
CA LEU A 195 13.49 -14.69 1.23
C LEU A 195 12.50 -15.27 0.23
N LYS A 196 11.67 -16.21 0.68
CA LYS A 196 10.68 -16.92 -0.13
C LYS A 196 9.29 -16.30 0.03
N VAL A 197 8.37 -16.71 -0.86
CA VAL A 197 6.95 -16.38 -0.70
C VAL A 197 6.44 -16.86 0.66
N GLY A 198 5.74 -15.99 1.38
CA GLY A 198 5.24 -16.22 2.72
C GLY A 198 6.22 -15.91 3.85
N ASP A 199 7.52 -15.73 3.57
CA ASP A 199 8.48 -15.31 4.60
C ASP A 199 8.13 -13.90 5.09
N ILE A 200 8.35 -13.65 6.38
CA ILE A 200 8.14 -12.34 7.00
C ILE A 200 9.43 -11.52 6.86
N ALA A 201 9.40 -10.51 6.00
CA ALA A 201 10.54 -9.62 5.80
C ALA A 201 10.77 -8.73 7.03
N LEU A 202 9.68 -8.29 7.67
CA LEU A 202 9.68 -7.43 8.84
C LEU A 202 8.49 -7.76 9.75
N GLU A 203 8.73 -7.84 11.06
CA GLU A 203 7.72 -8.05 12.10
C GLU A 203 7.89 -6.96 13.18
N ILE A 204 6.88 -6.11 13.32
CA ILE A 204 6.92 -4.89 14.14
C ILE A 204 5.98 -5.03 15.34
N PRO A 205 6.48 -5.05 16.59
CA PRO A 205 5.64 -4.98 17.77
C PRO A 205 4.83 -3.69 17.84
N VAL A 206 3.56 -3.77 18.24
CA VAL A 206 2.68 -2.60 18.39
C VAL A 206 3.30 -1.50 19.26
N SER A 207 4.08 -1.87 20.29
CA SER A 207 4.76 -0.91 21.18
C SER A 207 5.82 -0.02 20.50
N THR A 208 6.21 -0.32 19.26
CA THR A 208 7.17 0.45 18.46
C THR A 208 6.51 1.27 17.35
N ILE A 209 5.19 1.14 17.17
CA ILE A 209 4.40 1.90 16.19
C ILE A 209 4.01 3.24 16.79
N ILE A 210 4.20 4.32 16.05
CA ILE A 210 3.74 5.66 16.43
C ILE A 210 2.31 5.82 15.92
N SER A 211 1.39 6.12 16.82
CA SER A 211 -0.05 6.28 16.58
C SER A 211 -0.66 7.26 17.56
N GLU A 212 -1.94 7.62 17.38
CA GLU A 212 -2.69 8.59 18.20
C GLU A 212 -2.60 8.37 19.72
N GLU A 213 -2.33 7.14 20.18
CA GLU A 213 -2.11 6.86 21.60
C GLU A 213 -0.96 7.66 22.23
N HIS A 214 0.01 8.09 21.43
CA HIS A 214 1.13 8.91 21.91
C HIS A 214 0.68 10.35 22.15
N VAL A 215 -0.25 10.85 21.34
CA VAL A 215 -0.90 12.13 21.60
C VAL A 215 -1.69 12.04 22.90
N HIS A 216 -2.49 10.99 23.10
CA HIS A 216 -3.31 10.82 24.31
C HIS A 216 -2.51 10.83 25.62
N LYS A 217 -1.24 10.42 25.57
CA LYS A 217 -0.32 10.41 26.72
C LYS A 217 0.48 11.70 26.88
N SER A 218 0.35 12.63 25.94
CA SER A 218 1.09 13.90 25.93
C SER A 218 0.34 15.00 26.68
N ASP A 219 1.07 16.07 26.99
CA ASP A 219 0.51 17.31 27.55
C ASP A 219 -0.40 18.05 26.57
N MET A 220 -0.43 17.68 25.28
CA MET A 220 -1.23 18.34 24.25
C MET A 220 -2.69 17.84 24.19
N HIS A 221 -2.95 16.60 24.62
CA HIS A 221 -4.23 15.93 24.39
C HIS A 221 -5.43 16.71 24.94
N HIS A 222 -5.35 17.15 26.19
CA HIS A 222 -6.42 17.85 26.90
C HIS A 222 -6.80 19.22 26.30
N ILE A 223 -5.94 19.74 25.42
CA ILE A 223 -6.17 20.95 24.64
C ILE A 223 -6.79 20.58 23.30
N LEU A 224 -6.15 19.65 22.58
CA LEU A 224 -6.54 19.27 21.23
C LEU A 224 -7.90 18.57 21.17
N GLU A 225 -8.25 17.75 22.17
CA GLU A 225 -9.55 17.04 22.22
C GLU A 225 -10.76 17.98 22.30
N LYS A 226 -10.55 19.22 22.75
CA LYS A 226 -11.61 20.23 22.91
C LYS A 226 -11.85 21.03 21.64
N ILE A 227 -10.98 20.89 20.64
CA ILE A 227 -11.11 21.60 19.36
C ILE A 227 -12.03 20.78 18.46
N GLU A 228 -13.22 21.34 18.22
CA GLU A 228 -14.22 20.70 17.35
C GLU A 228 -13.67 20.53 15.93
N GLY A 229 -13.88 19.34 15.35
CA GLY A 229 -13.46 19.02 13.98
C GLY A 229 -11.99 18.63 13.82
N LEU A 230 -11.17 18.67 14.89
CA LEU A 230 -9.77 18.27 14.81
C LEU A 230 -9.61 16.75 14.68
N THR A 231 -8.93 16.30 13.63
CA THR A 231 -8.72 14.86 13.36
C THR A 231 -7.53 14.31 14.15
N SER A 232 -7.53 13.01 14.45
CA SER A 232 -6.40 12.31 15.06
C SER A 232 -5.11 12.47 14.26
N GLU A 233 -5.19 12.50 12.92
CA GLU A 233 -4.06 12.76 12.03
C GLU A 233 -3.45 14.14 12.27
N THR A 234 -4.29 15.18 12.40
CA THR A 234 -3.83 16.54 12.65
C THR A 234 -3.20 16.66 14.04
N MET A 235 -3.78 15.98 15.04
CA MET A 235 -3.17 15.94 16.38
C MET A 235 -1.80 15.25 16.38
N LEU A 236 -1.67 14.16 15.63
CA LEU A 236 -0.40 13.44 15.45
C LEU A 236 0.65 14.28 14.73
N LEU A 237 0.23 15.07 13.75
CA LEU A 237 1.09 16.02 13.06
C LEU A 237 1.66 17.04 14.04
N LEU A 238 0.80 17.71 14.81
CA LEU A 238 1.22 18.69 15.83
C LEU A 238 2.13 18.05 16.88
N TRP A 239 1.81 16.84 17.34
CA TRP A 239 2.66 16.10 18.27
C TRP A 239 4.04 15.81 17.68
N SER A 240 4.12 15.37 16.42
CA SER A 240 5.40 15.09 15.76
C SER A 240 6.29 16.32 15.62
N MET A 241 5.70 17.51 15.43
CA MET A 241 6.44 18.78 15.39
C MET A 241 7.20 19.01 16.69
N LYS A 242 6.56 18.82 17.85
CA LYS A 242 7.20 18.96 19.17
C LYS A 242 8.13 17.78 19.49
N GLU A 243 7.67 16.56 19.27
CA GLU A 243 8.36 15.35 19.71
C GLU A 243 9.72 15.15 19.00
N ARG A 244 9.86 15.59 17.75
CA ARG A 244 11.14 15.56 17.03
C ARG A 244 12.27 16.26 17.79
N HIS A 245 11.96 17.33 18.54
CA HIS A 245 12.93 18.10 19.31
C HIS A 245 13.10 17.59 20.76
N ASN A 246 12.28 16.62 21.19
CA ASN A 246 12.37 16.04 22.53
C ASN A 246 13.54 15.04 22.62
N CYS A 247 14.63 15.46 23.26
CA CYS A 247 15.84 14.63 23.43
C CYS A 247 15.62 13.37 24.28
N THR A 248 14.54 13.33 25.07
CA THR A 248 14.18 12.17 25.91
C THR A 248 13.16 11.26 25.24
N SER A 249 12.70 11.60 24.03
CA SER A 249 11.72 10.81 23.28
C SER A 249 12.24 9.39 23.04
N LYS A 250 11.37 8.41 23.27
CA LYS A 250 11.60 7.02 22.84
C LYS A 250 11.89 6.92 21.34
N PHE A 251 11.31 7.82 20.55
CA PHE A 251 11.41 7.83 19.09
C PHE A 251 12.46 8.82 18.56
N LYS A 252 13.27 9.42 19.42
CA LYS A 252 14.32 10.36 19.02
C LYS A 252 15.21 9.79 17.91
N ILE A 253 15.58 8.51 18.04
CA ILE A 253 16.41 7.82 17.06
C ILE A 253 15.73 7.67 15.70
N TYR A 254 14.40 7.52 15.65
CA TYR A 254 13.64 7.51 14.41
C TYR A 254 13.60 8.90 13.78
N PHE A 255 13.25 9.92 14.57
CA PHE A 255 13.21 11.30 14.10
C PHE A 255 14.57 11.79 13.56
N ASP A 256 15.68 11.33 14.13
CA ASP A 256 17.02 11.65 13.67
C ASP A 256 17.38 11.03 12.31
N THR A 257 16.67 9.99 11.90
CA THR A 257 16.80 9.37 10.58
C THR A 257 15.95 10.06 9.52
N LEU A 258 14.96 10.87 9.88
CA LEU A 258 14.12 11.55 8.89
C LEU A 258 14.90 12.65 8.17
N PRO A 259 14.55 12.96 6.90
CA PRO A 259 15.20 14.04 6.20
C PRO A 259 14.88 15.39 6.85
N GLU A 260 15.81 16.35 6.73
CA GLU A 260 15.55 17.73 7.13
C GLU A 260 14.50 18.38 6.23
N GLU A 261 14.53 18.07 4.94
CA GLU A 261 13.60 18.54 3.93
C GLU A 261 13.11 17.35 3.09
N PHE A 262 11.79 17.27 2.84
CA PHE A 262 11.25 16.31 1.90
C PHE A 262 11.29 16.86 0.48
N LYS A 263 11.28 15.95 -0.50
CA LYS A 263 11.31 16.30 -1.92
C LYS A 263 9.94 16.11 -2.58
N THR A 264 8.86 16.38 -1.83
CA THR A 264 7.50 16.28 -2.36
C THR A 264 7.17 17.49 -3.24
N GLY A 265 6.11 17.36 -4.06
CA GLY A 265 5.57 18.48 -4.83
C GLY A 265 5.26 19.72 -3.98
N LEU A 266 4.91 19.52 -2.69
CA LEU A 266 4.62 20.61 -1.76
C LEU A 266 5.85 21.50 -1.47
N SER A 267 7.05 20.92 -1.59
CA SER A 267 8.34 21.58 -1.34
C SER A 267 9.16 21.82 -2.62
N PHE A 268 8.52 21.74 -3.80
CA PHE A 268 9.19 22.05 -5.06
C PHE A 268 9.70 23.49 -5.13
N GLY A 269 10.98 23.61 -5.52
CA GLY A 269 11.62 24.87 -5.82
C GLY A 269 11.20 25.43 -7.18
N VAL A 270 11.68 26.64 -7.48
CA VAL A 270 11.28 27.41 -8.67
C VAL A 270 11.49 26.63 -9.97
N ASP A 271 12.61 25.94 -10.14
CA ASP A 271 12.92 25.19 -11.36
C ASP A 271 11.90 24.06 -11.62
N ALA A 272 11.50 23.36 -10.57
CA ALA A 272 10.52 22.28 -10.67
C ALA A 272 9.11 22.84 -10.97
N ILE A 273 8.75 23.97 -10.38
CA ILE A 273 7.48 24.66 -10.67
C ILE A 273 7.44 25.13 -12.13
N MET A 274 8.53 25.72 -12.63
CA MET A 274 8.63 26.14 -14.04
C MET A 274 8.54 24.97 -15.01
N ALA A 275 9.10 23.81 -14.65
CA ALA A 275 9.01 22.60 -15.47
C ALA A 275 7.58 22.03 -15.55
N LEU A 276 6.73 22.34 -14.57
CA LEU A 276 5.33 21.91 -14.52
C LEU A 276 4.36 22.95 -15.09
N ASP A 277 4.84 24.09 -15.61
CA ASP A 277 3.99 25.13 -16.15
C ASP A 277 3.06 24.60 -17.26
N GLY A 278 1.79 25.01 -17.20
CA GLY A 278 0.73 24.53 -18.10
C GLY A 278 0.25 23.09 -17.86
N THR A 279 0.71 22.40 -16.81
CA THR A 279 0.23 21.05 -16.47
C THR A 279 -0.84 21.08 -15.36
N LEU A 280 -1.75 20.10 -15.37
CA LEU A 280 -2.73 19.93 -14.28
C LEU A 280 -2.07 19.62 -12.93
N LEU A 281 -0.89 18.96 -12.95
CA LEU A 281 -0.14 18.65 -11.73
C LEU A 281 0.30 19.93 -10.99
N LEU A 282 0.66 21.00 -11.71
CA LEU A 282 0.99 22.26 -11.07
C LEU A 282 -0.21 22.85 -10.32
N GLU A 283 -1.39 22.81 -10.93
CA GLU A 283 -2.64 23.27 -10.29
C GLU A 283 -2.95 22.43 -9.04
N GLU A 284 -2.81 21.10 -9.12
CA GLU A 284 -2.99 20.19 -7.98
C GLU A 284 -2.04 20.52 -6.82
N ILE A 285 -0.75 20.76 -7.11
CA ILE A 285 0.25 21.12 -6.09
C ILE A 285 -0.08 22.47 -5.44
N ILE A 286 -0.44 23.48 -6.24
CA ILE A 286 -0.78 24.82 -5.72
C ILE A 286 -2.00 24.72 -4.79
N GLN A 287 -3.06 24.04 -5.22
CA GLN A 287 -4.27 23.85 -4.41
C GLN A 287 -3.97 23.11 -3.10
N ALA A 288 -3.14 22.06 -3.16
CA ALA A 288 -2.73 21.33 -1.96
C ALA A 288 -1.96 22.24 -0.99
N LYS A 289 -1.03 23.07 -1.47
CA LYS A 289 -0.27 24.01 -0.64
C LYS A 289 -1.16 25.10 -0.03
N GLU A 290 -2.08 25.66 -0.81
CA GLU A 290 -3.05 26.65 -0.32
C GLU A 290 -3.95 26.06 0.77
N HIS A 291 -4.43 24.84 0.57
CA HIS A 291 -5.24 24.14 1.57
C HIS A 291 -4.49 23.95 2.90
N LEU A 292 -3.23 23.50 2.84
CA LEU A 292 -2.39 23.37 4.04
C LEU A 292 -2.13 24.73 4.70
N ARG A 293 -1.97 25.79 3.90
CA ARG A 293 -1.73 27.13 4.42
C ARG A 293 -2.92 27.66 5.21
N VAL A 294 -4.13 27.48 4.68
CA VAL A 294 -5.37 27.82 5.39
C VAL A 294 -5.48 27.04 6.70
N GLN A 295 -5.24 25.72 6.68
CA GLN A 295 -5.26 24.92 7.91
C GLN A 295 -4.25 25.43 8.96
N TYR A 296 -3.03 25.76 8.53
CA TYR A 296 -2.01 26.30 9.43
C TYR A 296 -2.46 27.64 10.05
N ASP A 297 -2.89 28.59 9.23
CA ASP A 297 -3.24 29.94 9.67
C ASP A 297 -4.45 29.94 10.63
N GLU A 298 -5.39 29.00 10.45
CA GLU A 298 -6.56 28.83 11.33
C GLU A 298 -6.23 28.11 12.65
N LEU A 299 -5.30 27.15 12.64
CA LEU A 299 -5.07 26.25 13.78
C LEU A 299 -3.88 26.67 14.64
N VAL A 300 -2.73 26.91 14.03
CA VAL A 300 -1.45 26.97 14.73
C VAL A 300 -1.24 28.28 15.49
N PRO A 301 -1.44 29.48 14.90
CA PRO A 301 -1.30 30.74 15.64
C PRO A 301 -2.22 30.85 16.86
N PRO A 302 -3.52 30.45 16.80
CA PRO A 302 -4.37 30.42 17.99
C PRO A 302 -3.88 29.47 19.08
N LEU A 303 -3.39 28.28 18.72
CA LEU A 303 -2.82 27.32 19.67
C LEU A 303 -1.61 27.92 20.40
N CYS A 304 -0.66 28.49 19.66
CA CYS A 304 0.54 29.10 20.23
C CYS A 304 0.21 30.30 21.12
N LYS A 305 -0.80 31.10 20.75
CA LYS A 305 -1.24 32.26 21.52
C LYS A 305 -1.95 31.86 22.83
N ASN A 306 -2.83 30.88 22.77
CA ASN A 306 -3.69 30.51 23.89
C ASN A 306 -3.00 29.53 24.86
N TYR A 307 -2.02 28.76 24.38
CA TYR A 307 -1.34 27.71 25.15
C TYR A 307 0.19 27.73 24.92
N PRO A 308 0.88 28.85 25.20
CA PRO A 308 2.29 29.03 24.88
C PRO A 308 3.23 28.06 25.61
N ASP A 309 2.83 27.55 26.79
CA ASP A 309 3.62 26.57 27.55
C ASP A 309 3.68 25.18 26.88
N VAL A 310 2.68 24.86 26.05
CA VAL A 310 2.57 23.56 25.36
C VAL A 310 2.97 23.68 23.89
N PHE A 311 2.57 24.78 23.24
CA PHE A 311 2.79 25.07 21.83
C PHE A 311 3.77 26.24 21.67
N LEU A 312 5.07 25.94 21.81
CA LEU A 312 6.17 26.89 21.69
C LEU A 312 6.29 27.42 20.25
N PRO A 313 6.07 28.73 19.98
CA PRO A 313 6.01 29.27 18.61
C PRO A 313 7.18 28.87 17.69
N GLU A 314 8.38 28.72 18.23
CA GLU A 314 9.59 28.30 17.52
C GLU A 314 9.53 26.88 16.95
N LEU A 315 8.71 26.00 17.53
CA LEU A 315 8.50 24.62 17.05
C LEU A 315 7.30 24.50 16.11
N TYR A 316 6.47 25.54 16.02
CA TYR A 316 5.23 25.54 15.25
C TYR A 316 5.21 26.62 14.17
N THR A 317 6.30 26.76 13.43
CA THR A 317 6.34 27.60 12.23
C THR A 317 5.67 26.91 11.05
N TRP A 318 5.43 27.67 9.97
CA TRP A 318 4.88 27.14 8.72
C TRP A 318 5.77 26.02 8.14
N GLU A 319 7.08 26.20 8.20
CA GLU A 319 8.06 25.24 7.70
C GLU A 319 8.01 23.92 8.50
N GLN A 320 7.89 24.01 9.83
CA GLN A 320 7.74 22.83 10.68
C GLN A 320 6.41 22.12 10.46
N PHE A 321 5.34 22.88 10.24
CA PHE A 321 4.02 22.32 9.92
C PHE A 321 4.04 21.59 8.58
N LEU A 322 4.59 22.22 7.54
CA LEU A 322 4.73 21.61 6.22
C LEU A 322 5.59 20.35 6.27
N TRP A 323 6.73 20.40 6.97
CA TRP A 323 7.58 19.23 7.18
C TRP A 323 6.81 18.08 7.84
N ALA A 324 5.99 18.37 8.85
CA ALA A 324 5.19 17.35 9.51
C ALA A 324 4.06 16.82 8.61
N CYS A 325 3.43 17.65 7.78
CA CYS A 325 2.50 17.20 6.72
C CYS A 325 3.19 16.20 5.79
N GLU A 326 4.35 16.57 5.24
CA GLU A 326 5.10 15.74 4.30
C GLU A 326 5.57 14.42 4.92
N LEU A 327 5.99 14.43 6.18
CA LEU A 327 6.30 13.21 6.94
C LEU A 327 5.10 12.27 6.96
N TRP A 328 3.93 12.75 7.39
CA TRP A 328 2.76 11.91 7.54
C TRP A 328 2.19 11.47 6.18
N TYR A 329 2.26 12.31 5.15
CA TYR A 329 1.82 11.92 3.80
C TYR A 329 2.72 10.87 3.15
N SER A 330 4.04 10.98 3.32
CA SER A 330 5.00 10.10 2.63
C SER A 330 5.36 8.83 3.40
N ASN A 331 5.24 8.82 4.74
CA ASN A 331 5.70 7.70 5.58
C ASN A 331 4.61 7.02 6.42
N SER A 332 3.39 7.54 6.46
CA SER A 332 2.34 6.91 7.26
C SER A 332 1.73 5.68 6.58
N MET A 333 1.24 4.76 7.40
CA MET A 333 0.50 3.57 6.95
C MET A 333 -0.79 3.47 7.77
N LYS A 334 -1.88 3.05 7.12
CA LYS A 334 -3.12 2.71 7.83
C LYS A 334 -3.02 1.30 8.38
N VAL A 335 -3.20 1.18 9.69
CA VAL A 335 -3.06 -0.09 10.42
C VAL A 335 -4.35 -0.40 11.16
N MET A 336 -4.92 -1.58 10.89
CA MET A 336 -6.05 -2.16 11.60
C MET A 336 -5.53 -2.84 12.87
N PHE A 337 -5.91 -2.32 14.04
CA PHE A 337 -5.53 -2.86 15.33
C PHE A 337 -6.46 -4.00 15.77
N VAL A 338 -6.08 -4.71 16.83
CA VAL A 338 -6.83 -5.85 17.38
C VAL A 338 -8.21 -5.45 17.92
N ASP A 339 -8.41 -4.16 18.23
CA ASP A 339 -9.69 -3.58 18.64
C ASP A 339 -10.61 -3.27 17.45
N GLY A 340 -10.19 -3.57 16.22
CA GLY A 340 -10.93 -3.32 15.00
C GLY A 340 -10.88 -1.86 14.53
N LYS A 341 -10.09 -0.99 15.17
CA LYS A 341 -9.93 0.40 14.74
C LYS A 341 -8.80 0.52 13.72
N LEU A 342 -9.10 1.25 12.64
CA LEU A 342 -8.12 1.66 11.66
C LEU A 342 -7.45 2.96 12.13
N ARG A 343 -6.12 2.99 12.20
CA ARG A 343 -5.37 4.17 12.65
C ARG A 343 -4.24 4.49 11.68
N THR A 344 -4.01 5.78 11.45
CA THR A 344 -2.86 6.27 10.68
C THR A 344 -1.62 6.27 11.57
N CYS A 345 -0.55 5.60 11.12
CA CYS A 345 0.62 5.32 11.96
C CYS A 345 1.95 5.59 11.22
N LEU A 346 3.00 6.01 11.95
CA LEU A 346 4.38 5.92 11.47
C LEU A 346 5.01 4.64 12.01
N ILE A 347 5.76 3.93 11.16
CA ILE A 347 6.38 2.65 11.51
C ILE A 347 7.89 2.77 11.26
N PRO A 348 8.70 3.05 12.30
CA PRO A 348 10.07 3.56 12.15
C PRO A 348 11.00 2.83 11.17
N ILE A 349 10.92 1.50 11.08
CA ILE A 349 11.76 0.72 10.16
C ILE A 349 11.03 0.43 8.83
N ALA A 350 9.72 0.20 8.87
CA ALA A 350 8.95 -0.09 7.66
C ALA A 350 8.83 1.11 6.72
N GLY A 351 8.98 2.34 7.24
CA GLY A 351 9.00 3.57 6.44
C GLY A 351 10.13 3.66 5.41
N PHE A 352 11.12 2.75 5.46
CA PHE A 352 12.21 2.65 4.47
C PHE A 352 11.96 1.62 3.36
N LEU A 353 10.83 0.92 3.38
CA LEU A 353 10.42 0.08 2.27
C LEU A 353 9.88 0.99 1.16
N ASN A 354 10.56 1.02 0.02
CA ASN A 354 10.17 1.85 -1.11
C ASN A 354 9.02 1.24 -1.90
N HIS A 355 8.39 2.05 -2.73
CA HIS A 355 7.38 1.61 -3.68
C HIS A 355 7.98 0.97 -4.93
N SER A 356 7.26 0.03 -5.52
CA SER A 356 7.51 -0.49 -6.86
C SER A 356 6.18 -0.90 -7.50
N LEU A 357 6.12 -0.82 -8.84
CA LEU A 357 5.04 -1.43 -9.64
C LEU A 357 5.05 -2.97 -9.53
N TYR A 358 6.17 -3.55 -9.10
CA TYR A 358 6.39 -4.98 -8.90
C TYR A 358 6.73 -5.27 -7.43
N PRO A 359 5.83 -4.97 -6.48
CA PRO A 359 6.11 -5.02 -5.07
C PRO A 359 6.40 -6.45 -4.59
N HIS A 360 7.22 -6.55 -3.56
CA HIS A 360 7.45 -7.80 -2.83
C HIS A 360 6.38 -8.02 -1.77
N ILE A 361 5.85 -6.94 -1.19
CA ILE A 361 4.86 -6.95 -0.12
C ILE A 361 3.60 -6.20 -0.60
N VAL A 362 2.48 -6.91 -0.69
CA VAL A 362 1.16 -6.33 -1.03
C VAL A 362 0.17 -6.39 0.13
N HIS A 363 0.41 -7.30 1.09
CA HIS A 363 -0.43 -7.49 2.26
C HIS A 363 0.29 -7.03 3.51
N TYR A 364 -0.19 -5.92 4.07
CA TYR A 364 0.26 -5.36 5.34
C TYR A 364 -0.85 -4.47 5.89
N GLY A 365 -0.64 -3.87 7.05
CA GLY A 365 -1.60 -2.93 7.64
C GLY A 365 -2.66 -3.58 8.54
N LYS A 366 -2.44 -4.80 9.02
CA LYS A 366 -3.28 -5.41 10.07
C LYS A 366 -2.41 -6.06 11.13
N VAL A 367 -2.70 -5.76 12.40
CA VAL A 367 -2.03 -6.38 13.54
C VAL A 367 -2.53 -7.82 13.69
N ASP A 368 -1.58 -8.73 13.79
CA ASP A 368 -1.79 -10.13 14.11
C ASP A 368 -2.14 -10.27 15.59
N SER A 369 -3.33 -10.79 15.91
CA SER A 369 -3.83 -10.87 17.28
C SER A 369 -3.08 -11.88 18.16
N ALA A 370 -2.48 -12.90 17.57
CA ALA A 370 -1.76 -13.94 18.31
C ALA A 370 -0.39 -13.45 18.80
N THR A 371 0.28 -12.64 17.98
CA THR A 371 1.62 -12.12 18.25
C THR A 371 1.63 -10.66 18.71
N ASN A 372 0.52 -9.93 18.53
CA ASN A 372 0.42 -8.49 18.73
C ASN A 372 1.49 -7.70 17.95
N THR A 373 1.71 -8.11 16.70
CA THR A 373 2.68 -7.50 15.78
C THR A 373 2.06 -7.17 14.43
N LEU A 374 2.61 -6.19 13.75
CA LEU A 374 2.36 -5.91 12.35
C LEU A 374 3.41 -6.65 11.50
N LYS A 375 2.94 -7.49 10.57
CA LYS A 375 3.80 -8.34 9.72
C LYS A 375 3.82 -7.85 8.28
N PHE A 376 4.97 -8.03 7.63
CA PHE A 376 5.21 -7.71 6.23
C PHE A 376 5.60 -9.00 5.46
N PRO A 377 4.62 -9.88 5.15
CA PRO A 377 4.86 -11.11 4.39
C PRO A 377 5.19 -10.84 2.92
N LEU A 378 6.08 -11.66 2.38
CA LEU A 378 6.42 -11.64 0.96
C LEU A 378 5.36 -12.33 0.10
N ALA A 379 4.93 -11.63 -0.94
CA ALA A 379 4.07 -12.14 -2.01
C ALA A 379 4.89 -12.69 -3.20
N ARG A 380 6.15 -12.26 -3.34
CA ARG A 380 7.11 -12.86 -4.26
C ARG A 380 8.49 -12.95 -3.60
N PRO A 381 9.39 -13.83 -4.07
CA PRO A 381 10.74 -13.94 -3.52
C PRO A 381 11.52 -12.63 -3.59
N CYS A 382 12.43 -12.44 -2.64
CA CYS A 382 13.39 -11.32 -2.60
C CYS A 382 14.78 -11.89 -2.38
N CYS A 383 15.70 -11.71 -3.33
CA CYS A 383 17.03 -12.29 -3.27
C CYS A 383 17.94 -11.50 -2.30
N PHE A 384 18.97 -12.16 -1.76
CA PHE A 384 20.03 -11.49 -1.01
C PHE A 384 20.59 -10.29 -1.78
N GLY A 385 20.64 -9.14 -1.12
CA GLY A 385 21.14 -7.90 -1.71
C GLY A 385 20.15 -7.17 -2.62
N GLU A 386 18.97 -7.74 -2.91
CA GLU A 386 17.88 -7.06 -3.61
C GLU A 386 17.17 -6.07 -2.68
N GLN A 387 16.66 -4.98 -3.26
CA GLN A 387 15.77 -4.07 -2.55
C GLN A 387 14.39 -4.71 -2.39
N CYS A 388 13.92 -4.79 -1.15
CA CYS A 388 12.57 -5.22 -0.82
C CYS A 388 11.63 -4.03 -0.96
N TYR A 389 10.54 -4.21 -1.71
CA TYR A 389 9.58 -3.15 -2.03
C TYR A 389 8.20 -3.49 -1.48
N LEU A 390 7.43 -2.49 -1.07
CA LEU A 390 6.01 -2.65 -0.74
C LEU A 390 5.13 -1.82 -1.69
N SER A 391 3.86 -2.21 -1.83
CA SER A 391 2.89 -1.41 -2.58
C SER A 391 2.36 -0.26 -1.71
N TYR A 392 2.62 1.01 -2.05
CA TYR A 392 2.08 2.16 -1.29
C TYR A 392 0.57 2.27 -1.45
N GLY A 393 0.04 1.83 -2.57
CA GLY A 393 -1.36 1.94 -2.92
C GLY A 393 -1.51 2.01 -4.43
N ASN A 394 -2.74 2.20 -4.90
CA ASN A 394 -3.03 2.40 -6.31
C ASN A 394 -3.03 3.90 -6.62
N PHE A 395 -1.88 4.54 -6.44
CA PHE A 395 -1.74 5.99 -6.62
C PHE A 395 -1.26 6.34 -8.02
N SER A 396 -1.81 7.41 -8.60
CA SER A 396 -1.27 8.01 -9.83
C SER A 396 0.11 8.60 -9.58
N SER A 397 0.87 8.77 -10.65
CA SER A 397 2.17 9.45 -10.65
C SER A 397 2.03 10.89 -10.16
N SER A 398 0.93 11.60 -10.48
CA SER A 398 0.66 12.94 -9.94
C SER A 398 0.54 12.94 -8.41
N HIS A 399 -0.15 11.96 -7.84
CA HIS A 399 -0.27 11.79 -6.41
C HIS A 399 1.07 11.43 -5.75
N LEU A 400 1.82 10.49 -6.34
CA LEU A 400 3.13 10.07 -5.83
C LEU A 400 4.14 11.22 -5.86
N ILE A 401 4.16 12.03 -6.93
CA ILE A 401 5.00 13.22 -6.99
C ILE A 401 4.58 14.23 -5.91
N THR A 402 3.28 14.52 -5.81
CA THR A 402 2.76 15.55 -4.90
C THR A 402 3.02 15.22 -3.43
N PHE A 403 2.81 13.97 -3.01
CA PHE A 403 2.79 13.61 -1.58
C PHE A 403 3.93 12.68 -1.14
N TYR A 404 4.61 12.01 -2.07
CA TYR A 404 5.73 11.11 -1.76
C TYR A 404 7.07 11.56 -2.38
N GLY A 405 7.05 12.49 -3.34
CA GLY A 405 8.26 13.06 -3.93
C GLY A 405 9.00 12.15 -4.88
N PHE A 406 8.31 11.20 -5.52
CA PHE A 406 8.91 10.33 -6.53
C PHE A 406 7.89 9.93 -7.61
N MET A 407 8.42 9.44 -8.73
CA MET A 407 7.65 8.78 -9.78
C MET A 407 8.20 7.36 -9.96
N PRO A 408 7.37 6.31 -10.03
CA PRO A 408 7.84 4.94 -10.20
C PRO A 408 8.52 4.77 -11.57
N GLN A 409 9.46 3.83 -11.66
CA GLN A 409 10.07 3.46 -12.94
C GLN A 409 9.10 2.58 -13.74
N GLY A 410 8.91 2.92 -15.01
CA GLY A 410 7.98 2.22 -15.92
C GLY A 410 6.61 2.88 -16.00
N ASP A 411 5.70 2.25 -16.74
CA ASP A 411 4.35 2.77 -16.96
C ASP A 411 3.47 2.44 -15.76
N ASN A 412 3.09 3.46 -14.98
CA ASN A 412 2.22 3.27 -13.83
C ASN A 412 0.78 2.95 -14.28
N PRO A 413 0.26 1.73 -14.01
CA PRO A 413 -1.09 1.35 -14.43
C PRO A 413 -2.19 2.13 -13.69
N CYS A 414 -1.85 2.88 -12.64
CA CYS A 414 -2.76 3.72 -11.87
C CYS A 414 -2.78 5.18 -12.37
N ASP A 415 -2.06 5.51 -13.44
CA ASP A 415 -2.09 6.85 -14.01
C ASP A 415 -3.44 7.18 -14.64
N VAL A 416 -4.01 8.29 -14.18
CA VAL A 416 -5.27 8.85 -14.64
C VAL A 416 -5.12 10.35 -14.80
N ILE A 417 -5.78 10.90 -15.81
CA ILE A 417 -5.87 12.35 -16.01
C ILE A 417 -7.35 12.73 -15.89
N PRO A 418 -7.74 13.53 -14.88
CA PRO A 418 -9.11 13.97 -14.75
C PRO A 418 -9.45 14.96 -15.88
N LEU A 419 -10.49 14.65 -16.67
CA LEU A 419 -10.97 15.53 -17.75
C LEU A 419 -12.01 16.57 -17.27
N GLY A 420 -12.18 16.71 -15.94
CA GLY A 420 -13.31 17.40 -15.31
C GLY A 420 -13.21 18.91 -15.13
N ASN A 421 -12.05 19.54 -15.37
CA ASN A 421 -11.87 21.00 -15.23
C ASN A 421 -11.70 21.74 -16.57
N LEU A 422 -11.82 21.06 -17.71
CA LEU A 422 -11.95 21.69 -19.02
C LEU A 422 -13.35 22.28 -19.17
N LEU A 423 -13.57 23.47 -18.59
CA LEU A 423 -14.56 24.46 -19.03
C LEU A 423 -15.96 23.90 -19.37
N CYS A 424 -16.79 23.67 -18.35
CA CYS A 424 -18.17 24.15 -18.45
C CYS A 424 -18.15 25.68 -18.41
N SER A 425 -17.61 26.32 -19.46
CA SER A 425 -18.03 27.67 -19.80
C SER A 425 -19.55 27.60 -19.96
N PRO A 426 -20.35 28.45 -19.30
CA PRO A 426 -21.78 28.47 -19.54
C PRO A 426 -21.98 28.78 -21.02
N LEU A 427 -22.39 27.77 -21.80
CA LEU A 427 -22.89 27.99 -23.14
C LEU A 427 -24.02 29.04 -23.02
N PRO A 428 -24.05 30.08 -23.85
CA PRO A 428 -25.15 31.04 -23.83
C PRO A 428 -26.47 30.28 -24.01
N PRO A 429 -27.55 30.69 -23.33
CA PRO A 429 -28.76 29.90 -23.22
C PRO A 429 -29.33 29.63 -24.61
N ARG A 430 -29.20 28.39 -25.08
CA ARG A 430 -29.96 27.90 -26.22
C ARG A 430 -31.18 27.18 -25.69
N HIS A 431 -32.33 27.63 -26.19
CA HIS A 431 -33.69 27.22 -25.85
C HIS A 431 -33.89 25.71 -25.68
N PRO A 432 -34.87 25.30 -24.85
CA PRO A 432 -35.03 23.92 -24.44
C PRO A 432 -35.56 23.12 -25.63
N THR A 433 -34.91 22.02 -25.97
CA THR A 433 -35.63 20.93 -26.65
C THR A 433 -34.97 19.57 -26.43
N LYS A 434 -35.77 18.72 -25.80
CA LYS A 434 -35.84 17.26 -25.88
C LYS A 434 -34.90 16.46 -24.97
N GLU A 435 -35.46 16.16 -23.81
CA GLU A 435 -35.51 14.81 -23.23
C GLU A 435 -35.55 13.71 -24.30
N LYS A 436 -34.83 12.62 -24.05
CA LYS A 436 -35.30 11.29 -24.41
C LYS A 436 -35.11 10.33 -23.23
N LEU A 437 -36.25 9.74 -22.90
CA LEU A 437 -36.46 8.49 -22.18
C LEU A 437 -35.48 7.39 -22.57
#